data_AF-A0A8M1KW07-F1
#
_entry.id   AF-A0A8M1KW07-F1
#
_cell.length_a   1.000
_cell.length_b   1.000
_cell.length_c   1.000
_cell.angle_alpha   90.00
_cell.angle_beta   90.00
_cell.angle_gamma   90.00
#
_symmetry.space_group_name_H-M   'P 1'
#
loop_
_entity.id
_entity.type
_entity.pdbx_description
1 polymer ?
#
loop_
_entity_poly.entity_id
_entity_poly.type
_entity_poly.pdbx_seq_one_letter_code
_entity_poly.pdbx_strand_id
1 'polypeptide(L)'
;MFNLQQGHHEAMRECLSTLRDRYHCSHGDGLSECLKRIKEEHGTHQITFHMKGYDFSLAVVPNDEVPTKLCSSQDRIRGLCQACKAIVAAGTKLQEMIGWLTKAEERLANQVLEVAPAYQEQRRLEDNLRENLQECHRARELSSAYREEAGKLLNEAALLSGVNP
;
A
#
# COMPACT_ATOMS: atom_id res chain seq x y z
N MET A 1 -11.52 -1.77 7.47
CA MET A 1 -10.18 -2.41 7.38
C MET A 1 -9.65 -2.37 5.96
N PHE A 2 -10.42 -2.84 4.95
CA PHE A 2 -10.06 -2.72 3.54
C PHE A 2 -9.92 -1.24 3.12
N ASN A 3 -10.92 -0.40 3.41
CA ASN A 3 -10.86 1.04 3.11
C ASN A 3 -9.64 1.74 3.72
N LEU A 4 -9.17 1.27 4.89
CA LEU A 4 -7.96 1.80 5.52
C LEU A 4 -6.70 1.37 4.75
N GLN A 5 -6.62 0.11 4.34
CA GLN A 5 -5.54 -0.37 3.46
C GLN A 5 -5.54 0.37 2.11
N GLN A 6 -6.71 0.62 1.54
CA GLN A 6 -6.85 1.43 0.33
C GLN A 6 -6.32 2.85 0.54
N GLY A 7 -6.70 3.52 1.63
CA GLY A 7 -6.16 4.84 1.95
C GLY A 7 -4.63 4.85 2.14
N HIS A 8 -4.07 3.79 2.73
CA HIS A 8 -2.61 3.64 2.79
C HIS A 8 -1.98 3.39 1.41
N HIS A 9 -2.63 2.62 0.54
CA HIS A 9 -2.17 2.41 -0.84
C HIS A 9 -2.16 3.72 -1.64
N GLU A 10 -3.22 4.52 -1.51
CA GLU A 10 -3.31 5.85 -2.12
C GLU A 10 -2.19 6.77 -1.62
N ALA A 11 -1.97 6.82 -0.30
CA ALA A 11 -0.89 7.61 0.31
C ALA A 11 0.51 7.16 -0.16
N MET A 12 0.72 5.85 -0.32
CA MET A 12 1.96 5.28 -0.87
C MET A 12 2.20 5.78 -2.30
N ARG A 13 1.18 5.71 -3.16
CA ARG A 13 1.25 6.18 -4.54
C ARG A 13 1.46 7.69 -4.64
N GLU A 14 0.79 8.47 -3.79
CA GLU A 14 0.95 9.92 -3.73
C GLU A 14 2.37 10.32 -3.33
N CYS A 15 2.94 9.68 -2.30
CA CYS A 15 4.31 9.94 -1.87
C CYS A 15 5.33 9.67 -2.98
N LEU A 16 5.17 8.54 -3.69
CA LEU A 16 6.05 8.19 -4.81
C LEU A 16 5.85 9.12 -6.01
N SER A 17 4.61 9.45 -6.38
CA SER A 17 4.33 10.40 -7.47
C SER A 17 4.93 11.77 -7.18
N THR A 18 4.75 12.28 -5.96
CA THR A 18 5.31 13.57 -5.55
C THR A 18 6.84 13.58 -5.64
N LEU A 19 7.51 12.47 -5.30
CA LEU A 19 8.96 12.33 -5.47
C LEU A 19 9.34 12.35 -6.96
N ARG A 20 8.61 11.61 -7.81
CA ARG A 20 8.87 11.58 -9.26
C ARG A 20 8.72 12.96 -9.87
N ASP A 21 7.62 13.65 -9.60
CA ASP A 21 7.34 14.99 -10.15
C ASP A 21 8.42 16.00 -9.72
N ARG A 22 8.87 15.92 -8.46
CA ARG A 22 9.87 16.83 -7.90
C ARG A 22 11.28 16.66 -8.51
N TYR A 23 11.63 15.46 -8.91
CA TYR A 23 12.94 15.12 -9.48
C TYR A 23 12.88 14.77 -10.96
N HIS A 24 11.75 15.07 -11.62
CA HIS A 24 11.51 14.82 -13.04
C HIS A 24 11.77 13.36 -13.46
N CYS A 25 11.42 12.41 -12.59
CA CYS A 25 11.44 10.99 -12.91
C CYS A 25 10.21 10.63 -13.77
N SER A 26 10.35 9.63 -14.62
CA SER A 26 9.27 9.15 -15.48
C SER A 26 8.18 8.45 -14.66
N HIS A 27 6.94 8.40 -15.17
CA HIS A 27 5.83 7.76 -14.47
C HIS A 27 6.00 6.24 -14.23
N GLY A 28 6.92 5.59 -14.94
CA GLY A 28 7.31 4.19 -14.72
C GLY A 28 8.49 3.99 -13.75
N ASP A 29 9.19 5.06 -13.38
CA ASP A 29 10.46 4.97 -12.65
C ASP A 29 10.23 4.65 -11.16
N GLY A 30 11.01 3.72 -10.62
CA GLY A 30 10.93 3.31 -9.21
C GLY A 30 11.50 4.33 -8.22
N LEU A 31 11.53 3.95 -6.94
CA LEU A 31 12.21 4.73 -5.90
C LEU A 31 13.72 4.87 -6.18
N SER A 32 14.31 3.88 -6.83
CA SER A 32 15.72 3.83 -7.22
C SER A 32 16.16 4.98 -8.11
N GLU A 33 15.41 5.27 -9.17
CA GLU A 33 15.70 6.41 -10.06
C GLU A 33 15.47 7.73 -9.34
N CYS A 34 14.39 7.85 -8.55
CA CYS A 34 14.16 9.04 -7.71
C CYS A 34 15.36 9.30 -6.77
N LEU A 35 15.87 8.24 -6.14
CA LEU A 35 17.02 8.33 -5.24
C LEU A 35 18.31 8.73 -5.97
N LYS A 36 18.51 8.22 -7.19
CA LYS A 36 19.64 8.62 -8.04
C LYS A 36 19.57 10.12 -8.35
N ARG A 37 18.41 10.63 -8.78
CA ARG A 37 18.20 12.06 -9.05
C ARG A 37 18.37 12.94 -7.80
N ILE A 38 17.90 12.46 -6.65
CA ILE A 38 18.12 13.13 -5.36
C ILE A 38 19.62 13.30 -5.09
N LYS A 39 20.42 12.23 -5.30
CA LYS A 39 21.88 12.28 -5.10
C LYS A 39 22.60 13.17 -6.11
N GLU A 40 22.17 13.16 -7.38
CA GLU A 40 22.73 14.01 -8.43
C GLU A 40 22.50 15.50 -8.13
N GLU A 41 21.28 15.86 -7.72
CA GLU A 41 20.90 17.25 -7.46
C GLU A 41 21.50 17.81 -6.15
N HIS A 42 21.65 16.97 -5.13
CA HIS A 42 22.15 17.34 -3.80
C HIS A 42 23.55 16.78 -3.54
N GLY A 43 24.44 16.81 -4.55
CA GLY A 43 25.77 16.19 -4.49
C GLY A 43 26.71 16.77 -3.43
N THR A 44 26.39 17.91 -2.82
CA THR A 44 27.09 18.49 -1.68
C THR A 44 26.77 17.79 -0.35
N HIS A 45 25.71 16.98 -0.31
CA HIS A 45 25.28 16.24 0.87
C HIS A 45 25.56 14.76 0.70
N GLN A 46 26.08 14.13 1.75
CA GLN A 46 26.17 12.67 1.79
C GLN A 46 24.77 12.11 2.07
N ILE A 47 24.18 11.51 1.04
CA ILE A 47 22.83 10.93 1.09
C ILE A 47 22.93 9.40 1.13
N THR A 48 22.46 8.82 2.23
CA THR A 48 22.43 7.37 2.43
C THR A 48 21.01 6.88 2.62
N PHE A 49 20.70 5.73 2.02
CA PHE A 49 19.41 5.07 2.15
C PHE A 49 19.58 3.89 3.10
N HIS A 50 18.73 3.82 4.13
CA HIS A 50 18.83 2.83 5.18
C HIS A 50 17.55 2.03 5.31
N MET A 51 17.70 0.75 5.65
CA MET A 51 16.60 -0.13 5.99
C MET A 51 16.92 -0.96 7.23
N LYS A 52 15.93 -1.08 8.13
CA LYS A 52 15.96 -1.90 9.33
C LYS A 52 14.62 -2.63 9.45
N GLY A 53 14.60 -3.92 9.17
CA GLY A 53 13.33 -4.65 9.04
C GLY A 53 12.48 -4.03 7.93
N TYR A 54 11.22 -3.68 8.22
CA TYR A 54 10.33 -3.00 7.27
C TYR A 54 10.45 -1.47 7.29
N ASP A 55 11.30 -0.91 8.14
CA ASP A 55 11.51 0.53 8.23
C ASP A 55 12.64 0.96 7.29
N PHE A 56 12.33 1.81 6.32
CA PHE A 56 13.34 2.42 5.45
C PHE A 56 13.27 3.95 5.52
N SER A 57 14.42 4.61 5.32
CA SER A 57 14.55 6.05 5.47
C SER A 57 15.73 6.61 4.68
N LEU A 58 15.71 7.92 4.46
CA LEU A 58 16.80 8.66 3.83
C LEU A 58 17.55 9.48 4.90
N ALA A 59 18.81 9.16 5.11
CA ALA A 59 19.71 9.95 5.94
C ALA A 59 20.55 10.89 5.08
N VAL A 60 20.83 12.07 5.63
CA VAL A 60 21.51 13.17 4.95
C VAL A 60 22.56 13.73 5.91
N VAL A 61 23.77 14.01 5.43
CA VAL A 61 24.85 14.64 6.19
C VAL A 61 25.48 15.75 5.34
N PRO A 62 25.76 16.95 5.89
CA PRO A 62 25.45 17.41 7.25
C PRO A 62 23.94 17.63 7.48
N ASN A 63 23.49 17.49 8.72
CA ASN A 63 22.06 17.64 9.10
C ASN A 63 21.65 19.10 9.34
N ASP A 64 22.62 20.01 9.43
CA ASP A 64 22.42 21.35 9.97
C ASP A 64 21.96 22.33 8.89
N GLU A 65 22.28 22.05 7.63
CA GLU A 65 21.95 22.85 6.44
C GLU A 65 21.35 21.97 5.33
N VAL A 66 20.28 21.23 5.65
CA VAL A 66 19.57 20.41 4.65
C VAL A 66 18.64 21.30 3.81
N PRO A 67 18.79 21.34 2.46
CA PRO A 67 17.90 22.11 1.60
C PRO A 67 16.43 21.73 1.79
N THR A 68 15.52 22.71 1.75
CA THR A 68 14.08 22.50 1.94
C THR A 68 13.52 21.39 1.03
N LYS A 69 14.02 21.33 -0.21
CA LYS A 69 13.64 20.29 -1.18
C LYS A 69 14.08 18.90 -0.72
N LEU A 70 15.30 18.75 -0.20
CA LEU A 70 15.82 17.48 0.31
C LEU A 70 15.14 17.05 1.61
N CYS A 71 14.91 17.98 2.54
CA CYS A 71 14.14 17.74 3.77
C CYS A 71 12.72 17.25 3.44
N SER A 72 12.04 17.94 2.52
CA SER A 72 10.73 17.51 2.04
C SER A 72 10.76 16.14 1.37
N SER A 73 11.89 15.71 0.81
CA SER A 73 12.04 14.38 0.20
C SER A 73 12.25 13.28 1.26
N GLN A 74 12.94 13.59 2.36
CA GLN A 74 13.00 12.71 3.53
C GLN A 74 11.61 12.46 4.10
N ASP A 75 10.76 13.50 4.18
CA ASP A 75 9.38 13.37 4.66
C ASP A 75 8.53 12.50 3.73
N ARG A 76 8.68 12.63 2.40
CA ARG A 76 7.98 11.76 1.45
C ARG A 76 8.43 10.31 1.54
N ILE A 77 9.73 10.06 1.71
CA ILE A 77 10.25 8.70 1.93
C ILE A 77 9.73 8.13 3.26
N ARG A 78 9.62 8.95 4.31
CA ARG A 78 9.01 8.53 5.59
C ARG A 78 7.53 8.17 5.43
N GLY A 79 6.76 9.00 4.74
CA GLY A 79 5.35 8.73 4.44
C GLY A 79 5.18 7.46 3.61
N LEU A 80 6.06 7.27 2.62
CA LEU A 80 6.11 6.07 1.79
C LEU A 80 6.36 4.81 2.62
N CYS A 81 7.33 4.84 3.55
CA CYS A 81 7.62 3.75 4.47
C CYS A 81 6.41 3.44 5.39
N GLN A 82 5.81 4.46 6.00
CA GLN A 82 4.65 4.30 6.88
C GLN A 82 3.46 3.66 6.17
N ALA A 83 3.13 4.16 4.98
CA ALA A 83 2.06 3.63 4.15
C ALA A 83 2.31 2.17 3.77
N CYS A 84 3.51 1.87 3.31
CA CYS A 84 3.92 0.51 2.93
C CYS A 84 3.80 -0.48 4.11
N LYS A 85 4.33 -0.10 5.29
CA LYS A 85 4.20 -0.89 6.52
C LYS A 85 2.75 -1.16 6.89
N ALA A 86 1.88 -0.15 6.78
CA ALA A 86 0.48 -0.30 7.13
C ALA A 86 -0.26 -1.26 6.18
N ILE A 87 0.05 -1.23 4.89
CA ILE A 87 -0.50 -2.18 3.89
C ILE A 87 -0.10 -3.62 4.21
N VAL A 88 1.19 -3.84 4.50
CA VAL A 88 1.72 -5.17 4.85
C VAL A 88 1.10 -5.68 6.15
N ALA A 89 1.01 -4.82 7.17
CA ALA A 89 0.44 -5.18 8.47
C ALA A 89 -1.05 -5.53 8.40
N ALA A 90 -1.82 -4.85 7.52
CA ALA A 90 -3.24 -5.15 7.31
C ALA A 90 -3.47 -6.46 6.54
N GLY A 91 -2.45 -6.95 5.83
CA GLY A 91 -2.60 -7.98 4.81
C GLY A 91 -3.13 -9.32 5.32
N THR A 92 -2.53 -9.88 6.37
CA THR A 92 -2.90 -11.21 6.87
C THR A 92 -4.34 -11.23 7.38
N LYS A 93 -4.71 -10.25 8.21
CA LYS A 93 -6.06 -10.19 8.80
C LYS A 93 -7.14 -9.96 7.74
N LEU A 94 -6.89 -9.09 6.75
CA LEU A 94 -7.82 -8.88 5.64
C LEU A 94 -8.00 -10.14 4.81
N GLN A 95 -6.91 -10.82 4.49
CA GLN A 95 -6.95 -12.05 3.71
C GLN A 95 -7.72 -13.17 4.43
N GLU A 96 -7.56 -13.31 5.74
CA GLU A 96 -8.31 -14.27 6.55
C GLU A 96 -9.80 -13.94 6.59
N MET A 97 -10.17 -12.68 6.83
CA MET A 97 -11.57 -12.25 6.89
C MET A 97 -12.27 -12.47 5.54
N ILE A 98 -11.63 -12.05 4.45
CA ILE A 98 -12.15 -12.24 3.10
C ILE A 98 -12.25 -13.74 2.78
N GLY A 99 -11.21 -14.52 3.10
CA GLY A 99 -11.20 -15.96 2.86
C GLY A 99 -12.28 -16.71 3.64
N TRP A 100 -12.57 -16.28 4.88
CA TRP A 100 -13.68 -16.85 5.66
C TRP A 100 -15.04 -16.53 5.04
N LEU A 101 -15.25 -15.29 4.60
CA LEU A 101 -16.51 -14.83 4.06
C LEU A 101 -16.82 -15.49 2.70
N THR A 102 -15.83 -15.62 1.82
CA THR A 102 -15.98 -16.35 0.55
C THR A 102 -16.27 -17.84 0.78
N LYS A 103 -15.67 -18.48 1.79
CA LYS A 103 -15.96 -19.89 2.10
C LYS A 103 -17.34 -20.10 2.72
N ALA A 104 -17.89 -19.07 3.36
CA ALA A 104 -19.21 -19.12 3.98
C ALA A 104 -20.35 -18.78 3.00
N GLU A 105 -20.03 -18.40 1.76
CA GLU A 105 -20.97 -17.90 0.75
C GLU A 105 -22.20 -18.81 0.54
N GLU A 106 -21.98 -20.08 0.20
CA GLU A 106 -23.08 -21.03 -0.03
C GLU A 106 -23.95 -21.22 1.22
N ARG A 107 -23.33 -21.24 2.40
CA ARG A 107 -24.05 -21.37 3.68
C ARG A 107 -24.89 -20.13 3.97
N LEU A 108 -24.34 -18.94 3.73
CA LEU A 108 -25.04 -17.67 3.94
C LEU A 108 -26.22 -17.52 2.98
N ALA A 109 -26.04 -17.92 1.71
CA ALA A 109 -27.11 -17.94 0.73
C ALA A 109 -28.26 -18.85 1.17
N ASN A 110 -27.95 -20.08 1.62
CA ASN A 110 -28.98 -21.01 2.09
C ASN A 110 -29.70 -20.51 3.35
N GLN A 111 -29.00 -19.88 4.29
CA GLN A 111 -29.63 -19.29 5.49
C GLN A 111 -30.58 -18.13 5.17
N VAL A 112 -30.25 -17.31 4.17
CA VAL A 112 -31.14 -16.22 3.72
C VAL A 112 -32.46 -16.77 3.16
N LEU A 113 -32.42 -17.90 2.46
CA LEU A 113 -33.60 -18.58 1.92
C LEU A 113 -34.51 -19.14 3.03
N GLU A 114 -33.93 -19.64 4.12
CA GLU A 114 -34.69 -20.26 5.23
C GLU A 114 -35.36 -19.25 6.16
N VAL A 115 -34.82 -18.04 6.28
CA VAL A 115 -35.26 -17.05 7.28
C VAL A 115 -36.32 -16.09 6.74
N ALA A 116 -36.42 -15.90 5.42
CA ALA A 116 -37.34 -14.93 4.83
C ALA A 116 -38.78 -15.48 4.71
N PRO A 117 -39.76 -14.94 5.46
CA PRO A 117 -41.13 -15.48 5.45
C PRO A 117 -41.94 -15.08 4.22
N ALA A 118 -41.50 -14.06 3.47
CA ALA A 118 -42.18 -13.54 2.29
C ALA A 118 -41.25 -13.47 1.08
N TYR A 119 -41.76 -13.83 -0.10
CA TYR A 119 -40.98 -13.88 -1.36
C TYR A 119 -40.29 -12.56 -1.72
N GLN A 120 -40.94 -11.41 -1.47
CA GLN A 120 -40.33 -10.10 -1.74
C GLN A 120 -39.15 -9.81 -0.82
N GLU A 121 -39.24 -10.20 0.45
CA GLU A 121 -38.16 -10.05 1.40
C GLU A 121 -36.99 -10.97 1.08
N GLN A 122 -37.29 -12.21 0.67
CA GLN A 122 -36.31 -13.17 0.19
C GLN A 122 -35.51 -12.60 -0.98
N ARG A 123 -36.18 -12.07 -2.01
CA ARG A 123 -35.52 -11.47 -3.19
C ARG A 123 -34.62 -10.30 -2.82
N ARG A 124 -35.09 -9.40 -1.94
CA ARG A 124 -34.29 -8.27 -1.45
C ARG A 124 -33.02 -8.74 -0.72
N LEU A 125 -33.15 -9.76 0.13
CA LEU A 125 -32.01 -10.29 0.88
C LEU A 125 -31.02 -11.05 -0.01
N GLU A 126 -31.51 -11.81 -0.99
CA GLU A 126 -30.68 -12.48 -2.01
C GLU A 126 -29.86 -11.46 -2.82
N ASP A 127 -30.49 -10.38 -3.28
CA ASP A 127 -29.81 -9.36 -4.07
C ASP A 127 -28.75 -8.62 -3.23
N ASN A 128 -29.10 -8.22 -2.00
CA ASN A 128 -28.13 -7.61 -1.07
C ASN A 128 -26.95 -8.53 -0.75
N LEU A 129 -27.20 -9.83 -0.54
CA LEU A 129 -26.14 -10.80 -0.28
C LEU A 129 -25.21 -10.92 -1.49
N ARG A 130 -25.77 -10.99 -2.70
CA ARG A 130 -25.00 -11.06 -3.94
C ARG A 130 -24.11 -9.83 -4.15
N GLU A 131 -24.64 -8.64 -3.94
CA GLU A 131 -23.88 -7.39 -4.01
C GLU A 131 -22.72 -7.38 -2.99
N ASN A 132 -23.00 -7.77 -1.74
CA ASN A 132 -21.98 -7.85 -0.69
C ASN A 132 -20.87 -8.85 -1.02
N LEU A 133 -21.22 -10.00 -1.59
CA LEU A 133 -20.25 -11.02 -2.00
C LEU A 133 -19.38 -10.52 -3.14
N GLN A 134 -19.98 -9.88 -4.16
CA GLN A 134 -19.24 -9.25 -5.26
C GLN A 134 -18.23 -8.21 -4.74
N GLU A 135 -18.64 -7.35 -3.81
CA GLU A 135 -17.75 -6.38 -3.19
C GLU A 135 -16.64 -7.04 -2.37
N CYS A 136 -16.92 -8.16 -1.71
CA CYS A 136 -15.90 -8.93 -1.00
C CYS A 136 -14.87 -9.56 -1.95
N HIS A 137 -15.29 -10.04 -3.12
CA HIS A 137 -14.38 -10.50 -4.18
C HIS A 137 -13.51 -9.37 -4.71
N ARG A 138 -14.12 -8.21 -5.01
CA ARG A 138 -13.38 -7.01 -5.45
C ARG A 138 -12.35 -6.58 -4.41
N ALA A 139 -12.73 -6.54 -3.14
CA ALA A 139 -11.83 -6.21 -2.04
C ALA A 139 -10.67 -7.21 -1.91
N ARG A 140 -10.90 -8.50 -2.20
CA ARG A 140 -9.86 -9.54 -2.21
C ARG A 140 -8.79 -9.25 -3.24
N GLU A 141 -9.21 -9.00 -4.47
CA GLU A 141 -8.32 -8.78 -5.61
C GLU A 141 -7.51 -7.51 -5.39
N LEU A 142 -8.17 -6.41 -5.03
CA LEU A 142 -7.52 -5.14 -4.74
C LEU A 142 -6.56 -5.24 -3.55
N SER A 143 -6.98 -5.88 -2.44
CA SER A 143 -6.09 -6.09 -1.29
C SER A 143 -4.85 -6.90 -1.65
N SER A 144 -4.96 -7.86 -2.57
CA SER A 144 -3.81 -8.64 -3.04
C SER A 144 -2.87 -7.76 -3.87
N ALA A 145 -3.42 -6.99 -4.81
CA ALA A 145 -2.64 -6.08 -5.65
C ALA A 145 -1.89 -5.02 -4.81
N TYR A 146 -2.56 -4.41 -3.82
CA TYR A 146 -1.95 -3.42 -2.93
C TYR A 146 -0.75 -3.99 -2.18
N ARG A 147 -0.87 -5.23 -1.70
CA ARG A 147 0.23 -5.93 -1.01
C ARG A 147 1.38 -6.27 -1.95
N GLU A 148 1.08 -6.69 -3.17
CA GLU A 148 2.10 -6.98 -4.17
C GLU A 148 2.90 -5.73 -4.51
N GLU A 149 2.23 -4.59 -4.73
CA GLU A 149 2.89 -3.31 -4.98
C GLU A 149 3.73 -2.85 -3.78
N ALA A 150 3.20 -2.92 -2.55
CA ALA A 150 3.94 -2.61 -1.34
C ALA A 150 5.16 -3.54 -1.17
N GLY A 151 5.03 -4.82 -1.47
CA GLY A 151 6.11 -5.80 -1.44
C GLY A 151 7.22 -5.49 -2.45
N LYS A 152 6.86 -5.12 -3.70
CA LYS A 152 7.82 -4.68 -4.71
C LYS A 152 8.63 -3.48 -4.24
N LEU A 153 7.96 -2.52 -3.61
CA LEU A 153 8.62 -1.33 -3.05
C LEU A 153 9.56 -1.66 -1.89
N LEU A 154 9.18 -2.57 -0.99
CA LEU A 154 10.06 -3.03 0.09
C LEU A 154 11.30 -3.75 -0.44
N ASN A 155 11.12 -4.59 -1.47
CA ASN A 155 12.24 -5.27 -2.11
C ASN A 155 13.17 -4.25 -2.79
N GLU A 156 12.62 -3.25 -3.46
CA GLU A 156 13.39 -2.13 -4.02
C GLU A 156 14.16 -1.40 -2.90
N ALA A 157 13.50 -1.05 -1.79
CA ALA A 157 14.14 -0.40 -0.64
C ALA A 157 15.26 -1.24 -0.01
N ALA A 158 15.10 -2.56 0.05
CA ALA A 158 16.12 -3.48 0.55
C ALA A 158 17.37 -3.43 -0.33
N LEU A 159 17.19 -3.57 -1.66
CA LEU A 159 18.28 -3.48 -2.64
C LEU A 159 19.00 -2.12 -2.54
N LEU A 160 18.25 -1.01 -2.43
CA LEU A 160 18.82 0.34 -2.28
C LEU A 160 19.59 0.54 -0.99
N SER A 161 19.28 -0.22 0.06
CA SER A 161 19.94 -0.19 1.36
C SER A 161 21.11 -1.18 1.46
N GLY A 162 21.34 -2.00 0.41
CA GLY A 162 22.32 -3.08 0.45
C GLY A 162 21.91 -4.28 1.31
N VAL A 163 20.62 -4.40 1.65
CA VAL A 163 20.05 -5.57 2.33
C VAL A 163 19.57 -6.55 1.27
N ASN A 164 19.97 -7.82 1.36
CA ASN A 164 19.38 -8.85 0.50
C ASN A 164 17.95 -9.15 0.97
N PRO A 165 16.93 -8.96 0.11
CA PRO A 165 15.52 -9.22 0.44
C PRO A 165 15.18 -10.72 0.57
#